data_AF-A0AAW6CZ09-F1
#
_entry.id   AF-A0AAW6CZ09-F1
#
_cell.length_a   1.000
_cell.length_b   1.000
_cell.length_c   1.000
_cell.angle_alpha   90.00
_cell.angle_beta   90.00
_cell.angle_gamma   90.00
#
_symmetry.space_group_name_H-M   'P 1'
#
loop_
_entity.id
_entity.type
_entity.pdbx_description
1 polymer ?
#
loop_
_entity_poly.entity_id
_entity_poly.type
_entity_poly.pdbx_seq_one_letter_code
_entity_poly.pdbx_strand_id
1 'polypeptide(L)'
;MQNSKSYFLLPNTAFGLSSEEFSVLAYLLSIPTAKKRVRQQTIAEKCNIGSRNTVTKAINSLLAKGYIFTKIRTRRVNYWYGTNIYYLNEDAVCDFSKGYTLIQRSVFEYGLSPAQLKVYAFIAKSINSKLGYCWNSYTDISKGTGMSRSTVIALIHQLEYRGLISKIRKMRYGCPKVYADNVYCIKLKRKKRIKKEVQPRKDCTSQKSNVNYNLHFDNNTEPFFCQVLLSDFLQTRGSPKYEHLYITQQISHRKRKVSKLNLLYSSIYRILRTVYAHFSSKKSCGKRIMSKNKAPP
;
A
#
# COMPACT_ATOMS: atom_id res chain seq x y z
N MET A 1 -11.99 3.04 -4.34
CA MET A 1 -11.21 3.14 -5.59
C MET A 1 -9.91 3.92 -5.32
N GLN A 2 -8.82 3.26 -4.90
CA GLN A 2 -7.57 3.95 -4.53
C GLN A 2 -6.51 3.82 -5.63
N ASN A 3 -5.73 4.89 -5.87
CA ASN A 3 -4.44 4.92 -6.57
C ASN A 3 -4.37 4.82 -8.12
N SER A 4 -5.32 5.36 -8.88
CA SER A 4 -5.15 5.54 -10.35
C SER A 4 -3.88 6.32 -10.74
N LYS A 5 -3.42 7.25 -9.89
CA LYS A 5 -2.16 8.01 -10.10
C LYS A 5 -0.87 7.20 -9.89
N SER A 6 -0.90 6.10 -9.14
CA SER A 6 0.33 5.38 -8.72
C SER A 6 0.79 4.31 -9.70
N TYR A 7 -0.11 3.79 -10.54
CA TYR A 7 0.16 2.70 -11.47
C TYR A 7 0.00 3.18 -12.92
N PHE A 8 0.57 2.45 -13.86
CA PHE A 8 0.31 2.54 -15.28
C PHE A 8 -0.02 1.15 -15.85
N LEU A 9 -0.74 1.15 -16.97
CA LEU A 9 -1.08 -0.05 -17.73
C LEU A 9 0.07 -0.37 -18.68
N LEU A 10 0.53 -1.62 -18.67
CA LEU A 10 1.49 -2.16 -19.63
C LEU A 10 0.79 -3.25 -20.45
N PRO A 11 0.71 -3.14 -21.79
CA PRO A 11 0.13 -4.20 -22.62
C PRO A 11 1.01 -5.47 -22.58
N ASN A 12 0.37 -6.64 -22.54
CA ASN A 12 1.08 -7.92 -22.51
C ASN A 12 1.84 -8.23 -23.81
N THR A 13 1.51 -7.54 -24.91
CA THR A 13 2.21 -7.62 -26.21
C THR A 13 3.64 -7.06 -26.13
N ALA A 14 3.88 -6.07 -25.26
CA ALA A 14 5.19 -5.42 -25.13
C ALA A 14 6.31 -6.38 -24.73
N PHE A 15 6.01 -7.52 -24.09
CA PHE A 15 7.02 -8.51 -23.72
C PHE A 15 7.75 -9.14 -24.93
N GLY A 16 7.19 -9.06 -26.14
CA GLY A 16 7.87 -9.47 -27.39
C GLY A 16 8.92 -8.46 -27.91
N LEU A 17 9.02 -7.26 -27.34
CA LEU A 17 9.95 -6.20 -27.76
C LEU A 17 11.38 -6.45 -27.25
N SER A 18 12.38 -5.73 -27.78
CA SER A 18 13.72 -5.70 -27.18
C SER A 18 13.68 -5.14 -25.74
N SER A 19 14.72 -5.37 -24.93
CA SER A 19 14.78 -4.81 -23.57
C SER A 19 14.73 -3.27 -23.57
N GLU A 20 15.38 -2.62 -24.53
CA GLU A 20 15.43 -1.17 -24.72
C GLU A 20 14.10 -0.61 -25.24
N GLU A 21 13.53 -1.24 -26.26
CA GLU A 21 12.20 -0.91 -26.78
C GLU A 21 11.13 -1.01 -25.67
N PHE A 22 11.17 -2.10 -24.90
CA PHE A 22 10.29 -2.34 -23.77
C PHE A 22 10.41 -1.24 -22.71
N SER A 23 11.64 -0.86 -22.33
CA SER A 23 11.84 0.16 -21.28
C SER A 23 11.39 1.56 -21.74
N VAL A 24 11.67 1.93 -22.99
CA VAL A 24 11.20 3.19 -23.60
C VAL A 24 9.68 3.23 -23.68
N LEU A 25 9.03 2.16 -24.14
CA LEU A 25 7.57 2.07 -24.22
C LEU A 25 6.93 2.13 -22.82
N ALA A 26 7.42 1.34 -21.87
CA ALA A 26 6.95 1.34 -20.49
C ALA A 26 7.09 2.73 -19.84
N TYR A 27 8.19 3.45 -20.11
CA TYR A 27 8.38 4.81 -19.62
C TYR A 27 7.38 5.80 -20.25
N LEU A 28 7.11 5.72 -21.57
CA LEU A 28 6.11 6.56 -22.22
C LEU A 28 4.68 6.30 -21.67
N LEU A 29 4.35 5.05 -21.34
CA LEU A 29 3.10 4.67 -20.67
C LEU A 29 3.03 5.18 -19.22
N SER A 30 4.18 5.26 -18.53
CA SER A 30 4.28 5.78 -17.16
C SER A 30 4.01 7.30 -17.04
N ILE A 31 3.90 8.02 -18.15
CA ILE A 31 3.52 9.44 -18.18
C ILE A 31 1.97 9.53 -18.23
N PRO A 32 1.31 10.24 -17.30
CA PRO A 32 -0.15 10.25 -17.19
C PRO A 32 -0.87 11.12 -18.23
N THR A 33 -0.17 12.00 -18.96
CA THR A 33 -0.78 12.84 -20.01
C THR A 33 -1.07 12.03 -21.26
N ALA A 34 -2.09 12.40 -22.05
CA ALA A 34 -2.34 11.78 -23.36
C ALA A 34 -1.16 12.05 -24.32
N LYS A 35 -0.82 13.33 -24.53
CA LYS A 35 0.36 13.76 -25.30
C LYS A 35 1.63 13.50 -24.48
N LYS A 36 2.52 12.60 -24.93
CA LYS A 36 3.74 12.21 -24.18
C LYS A 36 4.90 13.17 -24.51
N ARG A 37 5.00 14.30 -23.80
CA ARG A 37 6.02 15.34 -24.04
C ARG A 37 7.28 15.12 -23.18
N VAL A 38 8.34 14.48 -23.70
CA VAL A 38 9.60 14.26 -22.97
C VAL A 38 10.84 14.33 -23.87
N ARG A 39 11.96 14.85 -23.34
CA ARG A 39 13.27 14.85 -24.00
C ARG A 39 13.86 13.43 -24.05
N GLN A 40 14.47 13.02 -25.16
CA GLN A 40 15.12 11.70 -25.26
C GLN A 40 16.21 11.48 -24.20
N GLN A 41 16.91 12.55 -23.80
CA GLN A 41 17.91 12.50 -22.73
C GLN A 41 17.29 12.03 -21.40
N THR A 42 16.14 12.60 -21.02
CA THR A 42 15.39 12.20 -19.82
C THR A 42 14.85 10.77 -19.91
N ILE A 43 14.50 10.28 -21.10
CA ILE A 43 14.14 8.86 -21.30
C ILE A 43 15.37 7.98 -21.05
N ALA A 44 16.54 8.35 -21.57
CA ALA A 44 17.79 7.63 -21.37
C ALA A 44 18.16 7.53 -19.88
N GLU A 45 18.12 8.66 -19.17
CA GLU A 45 18.35 8.77 -17.72
C GLU A 45 17.36 7.91 -16.91
N LYS A 46 16.05 7.98 -17.20
CA LYS A 46 15.03 7.25 -16.43
C LYS A 46 14.95 5.76 -16.73
N CYS A 47 15.45 5.32 -17.89
CA CYS A 47 15.50 3.91 -18.28
C CYS A 47 16.89 3.28 -18.09
N ASN A 48 17.86 4.02 -17.54
CA ASN A 48 19.27 3.64 -17.47
C ASN A 48 19.84 3.12 -18.80
N ILE A 49 19.55 3.83 -19.89
CA ILE A 49 20.10 3.57 -21.23
C ILE A 49 21.31 4.50 -21.43
N GLY A 50 22.49 3.93 -21.65
CA GLY A 50 23.75 4.70 -21.71
C GLY A 50 23.89 5.71 -22.85
N SER A 51 22.99 5.72 -23.86
CA SER A 51 23.06 6.66 -24.98
C SER A 51 21.69 7.09 -25.50
N ARG A 52 21.55 8.39 -25.80
CA ARG A 52 20.42 8.99 -26.53
C ARG A 52 20.23 8.39 -27.92
N ASN A 53 21.29 7.89 -28.55
CA ASN A 53 21.20 7.25 -29.86
C ASN A 53 20.49 5.91 -29.78
N THR A 54 20.72 5.12 -28.72
CA THR A 54 19.99 3.88 -28.44
C THR A 54 18.50 4.15 -28.22
N VAL A 55 18.15 5.20 -27.45
CA VAL A 55 16.75 5.65 -27.31
C VAL A 55 16.13 6.03 -28.65
N THR A 56 16.90 6.66 -29.55
CA THR A 56 16.42 7.02 -30.90
C THR A 56 16.16 5.78 -31.76
N LYS A 57 17.07 4.79 -31.75
CA LYS A 57 16.88 3.49 -32.42
C LYS A 57 15.64 2.76 -31.90
N ALA A 58 15.46 2.69 -30.58
CA ALA A 58 14.30 2.09 -29.93
C ALA A 58 12.99 2.78 -30.33
N ILE A 59 12.94 4.13 -30.35
CA ILE A 59 11.76 4.89 -30.80
C ILE A 59 11.43 4.60 -32.28
N ASN A 60 12.44 4.54 -33.15
CA ASN A 60 12.23 4.25 -34.57
C ASN A 60 11.70 2.82 -34.79
N SER A 61 12.19 1.84 -34.01
CA SER A 61 11.66 0.48 -34.01
C SER A 61 10.21 0.42 -33.48
N LEU A 62 9.89 1.17 -32.41
CA LEU A 62 8.52 1.26 -31.87
C LEU A 62 7.53 1.94 -32.82
N LEU A 63 7.99 2.87 -33.67
CA LEU A 63 7.22 3.44 -34.78
C LEU A 63 6.96 2.36 -35.85
N ALA A 64 8.00 1.66 -36.31
CA ALA A 64 7.87 0.58 -37.31
C ALA A 64 6.98 -0.59 -36.83
N LYS A 65 6.99 -0.89 -35.53
CA LYS A 65 6.13 -1.90 -34.89
C LYS A 65 4.73 -1.40 -34.52
N GLY A 66 4.38 -0.15 -34.87
CA GLY A 66 3.03 0.41 -34.67
C GLY A 66 2.63 0.72 -33.23
N TYR A 67 3.55 0.70 -32.25
CA TYR A 67 3.28 1.07 -30.86
C TYR A 67 3.26 2.59 -30.63
N ILE A 68 4.07 3.31 -31.40
CA ILE A 68 4.05 4.78 -31.48
C ILE A 68 3.42 5.10 -32.83
N PHE A 69 2.40 5.96 -32.83
CA PHE A 69 1.74 6.43 -34.05
C PHE A 69 2.59 7.51 -34.74
N THR A 70 2.93 8.58 -34.01
CA THR A 70 3.77 9.67 -34.52
C THR A 70 4.67 10.28 -33.45
N LYS A 71 5.75 10.92 -33.92
CA LYS A 71 6.69 11.71 -33.13
C LYS A 71 6.78 13.10 -33.73
N ILE A 72 6.28 14.10 -33.01
CA ILE A 72 6.34 15.52 -33.43
C ILE A 72 7.41 16.23 -32.59
N ARG A 73 8.20 17.11 -33.21
CA ARG A 73 9.14 17.99 -32.51
C ARG A 73 8.72 19.43 -32.72
N THR A 74 8.16 20.06 -31.69
CA THR A 74 7.64 21.43 -31.77
C THR A 74 8.79 22.41 -32.01
N ARG A 75 8.66 23.35 -32.94
CA ARG A 75 9.60 24.47 -33.11
C ARG A 75 9.25 25.58 -32.11
N ARG A 76 10.23 26.24 -31.50
CA ARG A 76 10.03 27.43 -30.68
C ARG A 76 9.99 28.69 -31.56
N VAL A 77 9.48 29.80 -31.01
CA VAL A 77 9.43 31.12 -31.67
C VAL A 77 10.81 31.52 -32.22
N ASN A 78 11.86 31.35 -31.42
CA ASN A 78 13.25 31.59 -31.76
C ASN A 78 13.85 30.57 -32.77
N TYR A 79 13.02 29.82 -33.50
CA TYR A 79 13.35 28.72 -34.42
C TYR A 79 14.07 27.48 -33.86
N TRP A 80 14.55 27.50 -32.60
CA TRP A 80 15.13 26.35 -31.92
C TRP A 80 14.15 25.17 -31.80
N TYR A 81 14.66 23.96 -31.96
CA TYR A 81 13.86 22.75 -31.75
C TYR A 81 13.50 22.52 -30.28
N GLY A 82 12.21 22.42 -30.00
CA GLY A 82 11.67 22.07 -28.69
C GLY A 82 11.72 20.58 -28.35
N THR A 83 10.96 20.22 -27.31
CA THR A 83 10.83 18.86 -26.79
C THR A 83 10.02 17.98 -27.74
N ASN A 84 10.38 16.71 -27.85
CA ASN A 84 9.60 15.73 -28.61
C ASN A 84 8.26 15.44 -27.91
N ILE A 85 7.22 15.24 -28.71
CA ILE A 85 5.89 14.79 -28.32
C ILE A 85 5.66 13.47 -29.04
N TYR A 86 5.40 12.41 -28.29
CA TYR A 86 5.05 11.09 -28.84
C TYR A 86 3.55 10.85 -28.66
N TYR A 87 2.94 10.30 -29.71
CA TYR A 87 1.57 9.80 -29.70
C TYR A 87 1.66 8.27 -29.72
N LEU A 88 1.10 7.63 -28.69
CA LEU A 88 1.04 6.17 -28.64
C LEU A 88 -0.17 5.70 -29.45
N ASN A 89 -0.05 4.55 -30.09
CA ASN A 89 -1.19 3.92 -30.75
C ASN A 89 -2.07 3.28 -29.68
N GLU A 90 -3.29 3.80 -29.49
CA GLU A 90 -4.20 3.30 -28.46
C GLU A 90 -4.65 1.87 -28.75
N ASP A 91 -4.84 1.49 -30.01
CA ASP A 91 -5.24 0.12 -30.38
C ASP A 91 -4.16 -0.92 -30.01
N ALA A 92 -2.89 -0.59 -30.24
CA ALA A 92 -1.76 -1.48 -29.91
C ALA A 92 -1.44 -1.56 -28.40
N VAL A 93 -1.85 -0.55 -27.63
CA VAL A 93 -1.53 -0.37 -26.20
C VAL A 93 -2.68 -0.75 -25.28
N CYS A 94 -3.91 -0.53 -25.72
CA CYS A 94 -5.15 -0.71 -24.97
C CYS A 94 -5.97 -1.91 -25.47
N ASP A 95 -5.40 -2.81 -26.27
CA ASP A 95 -6.05 -4.07 -26.65
C ASP A 95 -6.30 -4.96 -25.42
N PHE A 96 -7.47 -4.76 -24.80
CA PHE A 96 -7.91 -5.46 -23.61
C PHE A 96 -8.01 -6.97 -23.84
N SER A 97 -8.22 -7.41 -25.09
CA SER A 97 -8.32 -8.82 -25.48
C SER A 97 -7.01 -9.58 -25.25
N LYS A 98 -5.87 -8.91 -25.44
CA LYS A 98 -4.52 -9.47 -25.19
C LYS A 98 -4.07 -9.30 -23.73
N GLY A 99 -4.84 -8.56 -22.94
CA GLY A 99 -4.62 -8.32 -21.51
C GLY A 99 -3.48 -7.36 -21.19
N TYR A 100 -3.48 -6.88 -19.95
CA TYR A 100 -2.54 -5.89 -19.45
C TYR A 100 -1.97 -6.27 -18.08
N THR A 101 -0.83 -5.67 -17.74
CA THR A 101 -0.18 -5.76 -16.43
C THR A 101 -0.17 -4.37 -15.77
N LEU A 102 -0.51 -4.28 -14.48
CA LEU A 102 -0.44 -3.04 -13.71
C LEU A 102 0.93 -2.91 -13.03
N ILE A 103 1.66 -1.83 -13.34
CA ILE A 103 3.01 -1.59 -12.80
C ILE A 103 3.06 -0.23 -12.09
N GLN A 104 3.79 -0.14 -10.98
CA GLN A 104 3.98 1.11 -10.24
C GLN A 104 4.89 2.08 -10.99
N ARG A 105 4.51 3.36 -11.06
CA ARG A 105 5.33 4.41 -11.71
C ARG A 105 6.67 4.63 -10.99
N SER A 106 6.77 4.32 -9.70
CA SER A 106 8.01 4.35 -8.92
C SER A 106 9.07 3.33 -9.37
N VAL A 107 8.76 2.42 -10.30
CA VAL A 107 9.76 1.47 -10.85
C VAL A 107 10.93 2.20 -11.53
N PHE A 108 10.69 3.37 -12.13
CA PHE A 108 11.70 4.22 -12.76
C PHE A 108 12.54 5.04 -11.75
N GLU A 109 12.23 4.97 -10.45
CA GLU A 109 13.05 5.55 -9.37
C GLU A 109 14.11 4.56 -8.87
N TYR A 110 13.98 3.25 -9.19
CA TYR A 110 14.87 2.20 -8.71
C TYR A 110 16.15 2.02 -9.54
N GLY A 111 16.32 2.80 -10.62
CA GLY A 111 17.50 2.71 -11.50
C GLY A 111 17.71 1.31 -12.06
N LEU A 112 16.64 0.68 -12.55
CA LEU A 112 16.73 -0.64 -13.21
C LEU A 112 17.27 -0.49 -14.62
N SER A 113 18.14 -1.41 -15.04
CA SER A 113 18.50 -1.53 -16.46
C SER A 113 17.30 -1.98 -17.30
N PRO A 114 17.29 -1.77 -18.63
CA PRO A 114 16.19 -2.19 -19.50
C PRO A 114 15.85 -3.69 -19.36
N ALA A 115 16.87 -4.54 -19.26
CA ALA A 115 16.72 -5.98 -19.03
C ALA A 115 16.14 -6.31 -17.64
N GLN A 116 16.64 -5.68 -16.58
CA GLN A 116 16.12 -5.85 -15.21
C GLN A 116 14.64 -5.43 -15.13
N LEU A 117 14.29 -4.31 -15.77
CA LEU A 117 12.92 -3.81 -15.83
C LEU A 117 11.98 -4.80 -16.55
N LYS A 118 12.43 -5.40 -17.66
CA LYS A 118 11.67 -6.40 -18.41
C LYS A 118 11.41 -7.67 -17.58
N VAL A 119 12.43 -8.19 -16.89
CA VAL A 119 12.30 -9.36 -15.99
C VAL A 119 11.39 -9.04 -14.80
N TYR A 120 11.56 -7.87 -14.17
CA TYR A 120 10.69 -7.42 -13.08
C TYR A 120 9.22 -7.32 -13.50
N ALA A 121 8.96 -6.71 -14.66
CA ALA A 121 7.62 -6.60 -15.23
C ALA A 121 7.01 -7.96 -15.61
N PHE A 122 7.82 -8.91 -16.09
CA PHE A 122 7.35 -10.27 -16.40
C PHE A 122 6.93 -11.04 -15.15
N ILE A 123 7.68 -10.88 -14.05
CA ILE A 123 7.29 -11.42 -12.74
C ILE A 123 6.02 -10.72 -12.24
N ALA A 124 5.88 -9.40 -12.42
CA ALA A 124 4.66 -8.67 -12.09
C ALA A 124 3.42 -9.19 -12.86
N LYS A 125 3.56 -9.44 -14.17
CA LYS A 125 2.53 -10.05 -15.04
C LYS A 125 2.09 -11.42 -14.53
N SER A 126 3.05 -12.21 -14.04
CA SER A 126 2.83 -13.63 -13.71
C SER A 126 2.28 -13.86 -12.30
N ILE A 127 2.31 -12.85 -11.43
CA ILE A 127 1.79 -12.96 -10.06
C ILE A 127 0.27 -13.15 -10.07
N ASN A 128 -0.17 -14.25 -9.45
CA ASN A 128 -1.60 -14.50 -9.26
C ASN A 128 -2.15 -13.49 -8.25
N SER A 129 -3.17 -12.72 -8.66
CA SER A 129 -3.78 -11.65 -7.86
C SER A 129 -4.37 -12.10 -6.53
N LYS A 130 -4.80 -13.37 -6.41
CA LYS A 130 -5.33 -13.96 -5.16
C LYS A 130 -4.22 -14.37 -4.19
N LEU A 131 -3.08 -14.83 -4.72
CA LEU A 131 -2.01 -15.45 -3.93
C LEU A 131 -0.84 -14.49 -3.63
N GLY A 132 -0.57 -13.53 -4.51
CA GLY A 132 0.53 -12.57 -4.39
C GLY A 132 1.91 -13.12 -4.79
N TYR A 133 1.96 -14.30 -5.41
CA TYR A 133 3.19 -14.92 -5.92
C TYR A 133 2.97 -15.70 -7.22
N CYS A 134 4.07 -16.11 -7.88
CA CYS A 134 4.09 -16.97 -9.06
C CYS A 134 5.18 -18.06 -8.96
N TRP A 135 5.09 -19.09 -9.81
CA TRP A 135 5.96 -20.29 -9.79
C TRP A 135 6.80 -20.49 -11.06
N ASN A 136 6.92 -19.48 -11.94
CA ASN A 136 7.59 -19.62 -13.23
C ASN A 136 9.00 -20.21 -13.08
N SER A 137 9.37 -21.19 -13.91
CA SER A 137 10.76 -21.63 -13.96
C SER A 137 11.65 -20.55 -14.59
N TYR A 138 12.97 -20.68 -14.43
CA TYR A 138 13.92 -19.85 -15.16
C TYR A 138 13.78 -19.97 -16.69
N THR A 139 13.32 -21.13 -17.18
CA THR A 139 13.06 -21.40 -18.59
C THR A 139 11.84 -20.64 -19.10
N ASP A 140 10.79 -20.52 -18.29
CA ASP A 140 9.57 -19.79 -18.66
C ASP A 140 9.81 -18.28 -18.68
N ILE A 141 10.60 -17.77 -17.72
CA ILE A 141 11.04 -16.36 -17.71
C ILE A 141 11.96 -16.07 -18.90
N SER A 142 12.84 -17.01 -19.26
CA SER A 142 13.70 -16.93 -20.46
C SER A 142 12.87 -16.83 -21.74
N LYS A 143 11.94 -17.78 -21.97
CA LYS A 143 11.01 -17.75 -23.11
C LYS A 143 10.16 -16.47 -23.13
N GLY A 144 9.58 -16.09 -21.99
CA GLY A 144 8.69 -14.93 -21.88
C GLY A 144 9.36 -13.56 -21.97
N THR A 145 10.69 -13.49 -21.81
CA THR A 145 11.47 -12.25 -21.98
C THR A 145 12.34 -12.23 -23.22
N GLY A 146 12.49 -13.36 -23.94
CA GLY A 146 13.41 -13.48 -25.08
C GLY A 146 14.89 -13.42 -24.69
N MET A 147 15.21 -13.68 -23.41
CA MET A 147 16.57 -13.60 -22.87
C MET A 147 17.11 -15.00 -22.56
N SER A 148 18.44 -15.17 -22.59
CA SER A 148 19.07 -16.45 -22.26
C SER A 148 18.82 -16.85 -20.79
N ARG A 149 18.72 -18.15 -20.51
CA ARG A 149 18.47 -18.65 -19.14
C ARG A 149 19.54 -18.19 -18.14
N SER A 150 20.81 -18.09 -18.55
CA SER A 150 21.91 -17.60 -17.71
C SER A 150 21.77 -16.11 -17.36
N THR A 151 21.44 -15.25 -18.33
CA THR A 151 21.21 -13.82 -18.07
C THR A 151 20.00 -13.59 -17.19
N VAL A 152 18.90 -14.34 -17.38
CA VAL A 152 17.73 -14.31 -16.50
C VAL A 152 18.07 -14.67 -15.06
N ILE A 153 18.89 -15.71 -14.82
CA ILE A 153 19.35 -16.07 -13.48
C ILE A 153 20.11 -14.91 -12.83
N ALA A 154 21.09 -14.31 -13.53
CA ALA A 154 21.86 -13.18 -13.02
C ALA A 154 20.99 -11.95 -12.72
N LEU A 155 20.05 -11.60 -13.61
CA LEU A 155 19.12 -10.48 -13.44
C LEU A 155 18.20 -10.69 -12.23
N ILE A 156 17.72 -11.91 -12.00
CA ILE A 156 16.89 -12.26 -10.84
C ILE A 156 17.70 -12.11 -9.54
N HIS A 157 18.95 -12.56 -9.50
CA HIS A 157 19.82 -12.36 -8.33
C HIS A 157 20.09 -10.86 -8.06
N GLN A 158 20.27 -10.04 -9.09
CA GLN A 158 20.41 -8.58 -8.95
C GLN A 158 19.13 -7.91 -8.41
N LEU A 159 17.95 -8.33 -8.88
CA LEU A 159 16.65 -7.83 -8.41
C LEU A 159 16.32 -8.27 -6.96
N GLU A 160 16.76 -9.47 -6.59
CA GLU A 160 16.68 -10.00 -5.22
C GLU A 160 17.61 -9.25 -4.26
N TYR A 161 18.87 -9.03 -4.65
CA TYR A 161 19.85 -8.25 -3.88
C TYR A 161 19.38 -6.80 -3.64
N ARG A 162 18.76 -6.17 -4.64
CA ARG A 162 18.11 -4.85 -4.51
C ARG A 162 16.83 -4.87 -3.66
N GLY A 163 16.37 -6.04 -3.20
CA GLY A 163 15.19 -6.19 -2.36
C GLY A 163 13.86 -5.88 -3.05
N LEU A 164 13.81 -5.86 -4.39
CA LEU A 164 12.59 -5.59 -5.16
C LEU A 164 11.73 -6.85 -5.35
N ILE A 165 12.37 -8.01 -5.35
CA ILE A 165 11.75 -9.34 -5.47
C ILE A 165 12.19 -10.17 -4.26
N SER A 166 11.36 -11.12 -3.84
CA SER A 166 11.80 -12.25 -3.04
C SER A 166 11.71 -13.51 -3.87
N LYS A 167 12.79 -14.30 -3.91
CA LYS A 167 12.74 -15.68 -4.37
C LYS A 167 12.65 -16.59 -3.14
N ILE A 168 11.78 -17.59 -3.19
CA ILE A 168 11.66 -18.61 -2.16
C ILE A 168 11.79 -19.96 -2.85
N ARG A 169 12.74 -20.78 -2.40
CA ARG A 169 12.84 -22.19 -2.79
C ARG A 169 11.98 -23.00 -1.82
N LYS A 170 10.95 -23.68 -2.33
CA LYS A 170 10.16 -24.63 -1.53
C LYS A 170 10.67 -26.04 -1.80
N MET A 171 10.60 -26.93 -0.81
CA MET A 171 10.75 -28.38 -1.07
C MET A 171 9.47 -28.92 -1.68
N ARG A 172 9.59 -29.94 -2.53
CA ARG A 172 8.44 -30.67 -3.08
C ARG A 172 7.80 -31.49 -1.95
N TYR A 173 6.47 -31.42 -1.84
CA TYR A 173 5.71 -32.23 -0.87
C TYR A 173 5.95 -33.72 -1.13
N GLY A 174 6.17 -34.50 -0.07
CA GLY A 174 6.54 -35.92 -0.17
C GLY A 174 7.98 -36.20 -0.65
N CYS A 175 8.77 -35.20 -1.06
CA CYS A 175 10.14 -35.39 -1.55
C CYS A 175 11.13 -34.37 -0.94
N PRO A 176 11.55 -34.52 0.33
CA PRO A 176 12.35 -33.51 1.05
C PRO A 176 13.72 -33.19 0.44
N LYS A 177 14.25 -34.06 -0.44
CA LYS A 177 15.52 -33.88 -1.15
C LYS A 177 15.39 -33.14 -2.50
N VAL A 178 14.17 -32.84 -2.96
CA VAL A 178 13.91 -32.22 -4.26
C VAL A 178 13.23 -30.87 -4.08
N TYR A 179 13.82 -29.82 -4.64
CA TYR A 179 13.20 -28.50 -4.68
C TYR A 179 12.02 -28.48 -5.67
N ALA A 180 10.91 -27.90 -5.23
CA ALA A 180 9.84 -27.46 -6.12
C ALA A 180 10.26 -26.17 -6.87
N ASP A 181 9.42 -25.72 -7.79
CA ASP A 181 9.68 -24.53 -8.59
C ASP A 181 9.91 -23.26 -7.74
N ASN A 182 10.67 -22.34 -8.32
CA ASN A 182 11.00 -21.07 -7.67
C ASN A 182 9.73 -20.25 -7.46
N VAL A 183 9.46 -19.88 -6.21
CA VAL A 183 8.34 -18.98 -5.89
C VAL A 183 8.85 -17.54 -5.86
N TYR A 184 8.25 -16.67 -6.66
CA TYR A 184 8.58 -15.25 -6.70
C TYR A 184 7.43 -14.38 -6.18
N CYS A 185 7.76 -13.34 -5.41
CA CYS A 185 6.83 -12.27 -5.06
C CYS A 185 7.50 -10.90 -5.13
N ILE A 186 6.73 -9.86 -5.43
CA ILE A 186 7.23 -8.47 -5.46
C ILE A 186 7.19 -7.88 -4.04
N LYS A 187 8.34 -7.39 -3.58
CA LYS A 187 8.46 -6.68 -2.30
C LYS A 187 8.00 -5.24 -2.49
N LEU A 188 6.71 -5.01 -2.26
CA LEU A 188 6.17 -3.66 -2.13
C LEU A 188 6.86 -2.94 -0.96
N LYS A 189 7.60 -1.85 -1.25
CA LYS A 189 8.10 -0.96 -0.20
C LYS A 189 6.91 -0.38 0.56
N ARG A 190 6.57 -0.96 1.71
CA ARG A 190 5.61 -0.37 2.65
C ARG A 190 6.12 1.02 2.98
N LYS A 191 5.41 2.06 2.55
CA LYS A 191 5.63 3.42 3.07
C LYS A 191 5.61 3.28 4.59
N LYS A 192 6.72 3.61 5.27
CA LYS A 192 6.73 3.67 6.74
C LYS A 192 5.55 4.53 7.12
N ARG A 193 4.62 4.01 7.93
CA ARG A 193 3.56 4.86 8.48
C ARG A 193 4.28 5.99 9.19
N ILE A 194 4.11 7.22 8.71
CA ILE A 194 4.50 8.40 9.47
C ILE A 194 3.72 8.27 10.77
N LYS A 195 4.42 7.90 11.85
CA LYS A 195 3.88 8.07 13.19
C LYS A 195 3.75 9.59 13.29
N LYS A 196 2.52 10.10 13.27
CA LYS A 196 2.29 11.47 13.70
C LYS A 196 2.84 11.52 15.12
N GLU A 197 3.88 12.31 15.34
CA GLU A 197 4.31 12.59 16.70
C GLU A 197 3.11 13.21 17.39
N VAL A 198 2.52 12.44 18.28
CA VAL A 198 1.65 12.99 19.30
C VAL A 198 2.63 13.71 20.20
N GLN A 199 2.75 15.04 20.02
CA GLN A 199 3.34 15.88 21.05
C GLN A 199 2.72 15.43 22.37
N PRO A 200 3.53 15.17 23.42
CA PRO A 200 2.96 14.86 24.71
C PRO A 200 1.94 15.95 25.02
N ARG A 201 0.73 15.54 25.42
CA ARG A 201 -0.18 16.52 26.01
C ARG A 201 0.64 17.20 27.11
N LYS A 202 0.74 18.53 27.06
CA LYS A 202 1.17 19.25 28.25
C LYS A 202 0.21 18.80 29.32
N ASP A 203 0.69 18.08 30.31
CA ASP A 203 -0.12 17.76 31.46
C ASP A 203 -0.49 19.11 32.04
N CYS A 204 -1.79 19.44 31.93
CA CYS A 204 -2.34 20.51 32.74
C CYS A 204 -2.25 19.99 34.17
N THR A 205 -1.11 20.25 34.81
CA THR A 205 -1.00 20.26 36.25
C THR A 205 -2.10 21.19 36.72
N SER A 206 -3.22 20.60 37.14
CA SER A 206 -4.18 21.29 37.98
C SER A 206 -3.44 21.56 39.28
N GLN A 207 -2.71 22.67 39.32
CA GLN A 207 -2.46 23.35 40.57
C GLN A 207 -3.84 23.53 41.19
N LYS A 208 -4.13 22.70 42.19
CA LYS A 208 -5.17 23.02 43.16
C LYS A 208 -4.64 24.21 43.93
N SER A 209 -4.75 25.40 43.33
CA SER A 209 -4.60 26.66 44.04
C SER A 209 -5.69 26.64 45.09
N ASN A 210 -5.30 26.39 46.34
CA ASN A 210 -6.20 26.52 47.47
C ASN A 210 -6.81 27.92 47.42
N VAL A 211 -8.14 27.97 47.50
CA VAL A 211 -8.88 29.23 47.46
C VAL A 211 -8.57 29.98 48.75
N ASN A 212 -7.71 30.99 48.68
CA ASN A 212 -7.58 31.99 49.73
C ASN A 212 -8.59 33.10 49.46
N TYR A 213 -9.63 33.14 50.28
CA TYR A 213 -10.62 34.20 50.29
C TYR A 213 -10.03 35.44 50.96
N ASN A 214 -9.58 36.41 50.17
CA ASN A 214 -9.37 37.77 50.66
C ASN A 214 -10.59 38.61 50.26
N LEU A 215 -11.55 38.68 51.18
CA LEU A 215 -12.65 39.65 51.15
C LEU A 215 -12.06 41.05 51.39
N HIS A 216 -11.81 41.78 50.31
CA HIS A 216 -11.83 43.24 50.38
C HIS A 216 -13.26 43.71 50.10
N PHE A 217 -13.97 44.01 51.18
CA PHE A 217 -15.09 44.92 51.12
C PHE A 217 -14.56 46.31 50.80
N ASP A 218 -15.02 46.92 49.71
CA ASP A 218 -15.17 48.36 49.66
C ASP A 218 -16.34 48.72 48.73
N ASN A 219 -17.20 49.56 49.28
CA ASN A 219 -18.55 49.85 48.83
C ASN A 219 -18.56 50.55 47.45
N ASN A 220 -19.49 50.17 46.57
CA ASN A 220 -20.60 51.03 46.14
C ASN A 220 -21.51 50.38 45.05
N THR A 221 -22.81 50.65 45.19
CA THR A 221 -23.87 50.55 44.16
C THR A 221 -24.44 49.16 43.79
N GLU A 222 -25.55 48.84 44.46
CA GLU A 222 -26.80 48.13 44.07
C GLU A 222 -26.84 47.00 42.99
N PRO A 223 -27.63 45.92 43.22
CA PRO A 223 -27.68 44.74 42.35
C PRO A 223 -28.77 44.81 41.27
N PHE A 224 -28.43 44.59 40.00
CA PHE A 224 -29.41 44.21 38.99
C PHE A 224 -29.58 42.68 38.91
N PHE A 225 -30.61 42.18 39.59
CA PHE A 225 -31.19 40.87 39.29
C PHE A 225 -31.83 40.89 37.90
N CYS A 226 -31.47 39.95 37.03
CA CYS A 226 -32.31 39.55 35.89
C CYS A 226 -32.19 38.04 35.65
N GLN A 227 -33.10 37.28 36.28
CA GLN A 227 -33.49 35.97 35.82
C GLN A 227 -34.42 36.14 34.60
N VAL A 228 -34.01 35.71 33.40
CA VAL A 228 -34.94 35.36 32.30
C VAL A 228 -34.34 34.17 31.55
N LEU A 229 -34.80 32.94 31.78
CA LEU A 229 -35.93 32.25 31.11
C LEU A 229 -35.73 32.02 29.60
N LEU A 230 -35.82 30.76 29.18
CA LEU A 230 -36.04 30.40 27.78
C LEU A 230 -37.42 30.90 27.34
N SER A 231 -37.50 31.66 26.26
CA SER A 231 -38.05 31.17 24.98
C SER A 231 -38.19 32.29 23.93
N ASP A 232 -37.60 32.03 22.77
CA ASP A 232 -37.98 32.39 21.40
C ASP A 232 -38.72 33.72 21.11
N PHE A 233 -38.05 34.57 20.32
CA PHE A 233 -38.73 35.43 19.36
C PHE A 233 -38.10 35.28 17.97
N LEU A 234 -38.91 34.83 17.01
CA LEU A 234 -38.52 34.52 15.63
C LEU A 234 -38.53 35.78 14.74
N GLN A 235 -37.85 35.65 13.59
CA GLN A 235 -38.21 36.05 12.20
C GLN A 235 -37.03 36.74 11.47
N THR A 236 -36.74 36.52 10.18
CA THR A 236 -37.43 35.77 9.10
C THR A 236 -36.50 35.41 7.93
N ARG A 237 -36.89 34.40 7.12
CA ARG A 237 -36.60 34.19 5.67
C ARG A 237 -35.12 33.94 5.26
N GLY A 238 -34.77 32.83 4.60
CA GLY A 238 -35.63 31.72 4.16
C GLY A 238 -34.91 30.51 3.56
N SER A 239 -35.70 29.51 3.16
CA SER A 239 -35.35 28.29 2.42
C SER A 239 -36.60 27.90 1.59
N PRO A 240 -36.52 27.09 0.51
CA PRO A 240 -36.49 25.61 0.62
C PRO A 240 -35.65 24.96 -0.54
N LYS A 241 -35.61 23.64 -0.85
CA LYS A 241 -36.32 22.42 -0.38
C LYS A 241 -35.33 21.25 -0.11
N TYR A 242 -35.89 20.24 0.53
CA TYR A 242 -35.60 18.78 0.56
C TYR A 242 -35.01 18.18 -0.74
N GLU A 243 -34.28 17.04 -0.74
CA GLU A 243 -34.74 15.73 -0.24
C GLU A 243 -33.68 14.72 0.25
N HIS A 244 -34.13 13.82 1.15
CA HIS A 244 -33.65 12.46 1.46
C HIS A 244 -32.18 12.20 1.85
N LEU A 245 -31.85 12.50 3.12
CA LEU A 245 -30.78 11.80 3.86
C LEU A 245 -31.22 10.38 4.28
N TYR A 246 -31.02 9.38 3.40
CA TYR A 246 -31.01 7.99 3.85
C TYR A 246 -29.71 7.68 4.60
N ILE A 247 -29.79 7.58 5.93
CA ILE A 247 -28.67 7.14 6.78
C ILE A 247 -28.49 5.63 6.63
N THR A 248 -27.75 5.19 5.60
CA THR A 248 -27.21 3.82 5.59
C THR A 248 -25.97 3.77 6.49
N GLN A 249 -26.15 3.29 7.72
CA GLN A 249 -25.08 3.13 8.71
C GLN A 249 -23.99 2.14 8.23
N GLN A 250 -22.90 2.64 7.65
CA GLN A 250 -21.75 1.81 7.32
C GLN A 250 -20.93 1.44 8.56
N ILE A 251 -21.30 0.31 9.16
CA ILE A 251 -20.41 -0.77 9.61
C ILE A 251 -19.00 -0.33 10.06
N SER A 252 -18.87 0.18 11.29
CA SER A 252 -17.56 0.24 11.97
C SER A 252 -17.58 0.02 13.50
N HIS A 253 -18.70 -0.42 14.07
CA HIS A 253 -18.81 -0.66 15.53
C HIS A 253 -18.30 -2.04 16.02
N ARG A 254 -18.13 -3.05 15.14
CA ARG A 254 -17.76 -4.42 15.57
C ARG A 254 -16.37 -4.55 16.21
N LYS A 255 -15.39 -3.70 15.88
CA LYS A 255 -14.01 -3.84 16.39
C LYS A 255 -13.73 -3.16 17.74
N ARG A 256 -14.55 -2.20 18.20
CA ARG A 256 -14.38 -1.55 19.53
C ARG A 256 -15.16 -2.22 20.67
N LYS A 257 -16.24 -2.97 20.38
CA LYS A 257 -16.97 -3.72 21.43
C LYS A 257 -16.17 -4.93 21.93
N VAL A 258 -15.53 -5.70 21.04
CA VAL A 258 -14.73 -6.89 21.41
C VAL A 258 -13.58 -6.57 22.37
N SER A 259 -12.88 -5.45 22.18
CA SER A 259 -11.80 -5.05 23.10
C SER A 259 -12.29 -4.66 24.49
N LYS A 260 -13.47 -4.05 24.63
CA LYS A 260 -14.07 -3.77 25.95
C LYS A 260 -14.58 -5.05 26.62
N LEU A 261 -15.20 -5.96 25.86
CA LEU A 261 -15.68 -7.24 26.39
C LEU A 261 -14.54 -8.13 26.90
N ASN A 262 -13.43 -8.23 26.15
CA ASN A 262 -12.27 -9.03 26.56
C ASN A 262 -11.57 -8.46 27.80
N LEU A 263 -11.53 -7.13 27.97
CA LEU A 263 -11.02 -6.49 29.18
C LEU A 263 -11.92 -6.79 30.40
N LEU A 264 -13.24 -6.67 30.25
CA LEU A 264 -14.21 -7.01 31.31
C LEU A 264 -14.14 -8.50 31.70
N TYR A 265 -14.04 -9.40 30.73
CA TYR A 265 -13.90 -10.84 30.98
C TYR A 265 -12.59 -11.15 31.72
N SER A 266 -11.48 -10.50 31.33
CA SER A 266 -10.20 -10.66 32.03
C SER A 266 -10.19 -10.08 33.45
N SER A 267 -10.94 -9.01 33.74
CA SER A 267 -11.07 -8.50 35.12
C SER A 267 -11.96 -9.40 35.98
N ILE A 268 -13.09 -9.86 35.44
CA ILE A 268 -14.01 -10.77 36.14
C ILE A 268 -13.31 -12.10 36.47
N TYR A 269 -12.55 -12.67 35.54
CA TYR A 269 -11.81 -13.91 35.79
C TYR A 269 -10.72 -13.76 36.87
N ARG A 270 -10.07 -12.58 36.97
CA ARG A 270 -9.11 -12.29 38.05
C ARG A 270 -9.81 -12.21 39.41
N ILE A 271 -10.97 -11.56 39.49
CA ILE A 271 -11.76 -11.43 40.72
C ILE A 271 -12.30 -12.80 41.17
N LEU A 272 -12.84 -13.62 40.23
CA LEU A 272 -13.27 -14.98 40.54
C LEU A 272 -12.11 -15.84 41.06
N ARG A 273 -10.90 -15.68 40.50
CA ARG A 273 -9.71 -16.43 40.95
C ARG A 273 -9.26 -16.03 42.35
N THR A 274 -9.30 -14.76 42.73
CA THR A 274 -8.96 -14.31 44.09
C THR A 274 -10.03 -14.75 45.11
N VAL A 275 -11.32 -14.69 44.74
CA VAL A 275 -12.41 -15.20 45.58
C VAL A 275 -12.28 -16.71 45.81
N TYR A 276 -12.06 -17.51 44.75
CA TYR A 276 -11.86 -18.96 44.89
C TYR A 276 -10.63 -19.31 45.75
N ALA A 277 -9.52 -18.56 45.64
CA ALA A 277 -8.35 -18.76 46.49
C ALA A 277 -8.66 -18.51 47.98
N HIS A 278 -9.47 -17.48 48.30
CA HIS A 278 -9.90 -17.19 49.68
C HIS A 278 -10.92 -18.19 50.24
N PHE A 279 -11.74 -18.84 49.40
CA PHE A 279 -12.64 -19.90 49.85
C PHE A 279 -11.93 -21.26 49.98
N SER A 280 -10.93 -21.55 49.14
CA SER A 280 -10.20 -22.82 49.19
C SER A 280 -9.30 -22.97 50.43
N SER A 281 -8.85 -21.87 51.04
CA SER A 281 -8.02 -21.91 52.26
C SER A 281 -8.80 -22.15 53.56
N LYS A 282 -10.15 -22.06 53.53
CA LYS A 282 -11.01 -22.22 54.73
C LYS A 282 -11.63 -23.63 54.90
N LYS A 283 -11.26 -24.62 54.09
CA LYS A 283 -11.76 -26.01 54.19
C LYS A 283 -10.75 -27.05 54.70
N SER A 284 -9.66 -26.61 55.34
CA SER A 284 -8.61 -27.49 55.90
C SER A 284 -8.54 -27.47 57.43
N CYS A 285 -9.68 -27.59 58.12
CA CYS A 285 -9.75 -27.87 59.56
C CYS A 285 -11.01 -28.71 59.85
N GLY A 286 -10.88 -30.02 60.05
CA GLY A 286 -12.02 -30.87 60.41
C GLY A 286 -11.83 -32.38 60.25
N LYS A 287 -11.51 -33.05 61.37
CA LYS A 287 -11.71 -34.49 61.66
C LYS A 287 -10.97 -35.54 60.81
N ARG A 288 -9.82 -35.93 61.36
CA ARG A 288 -9.26 -37.30 61.34
C ARG A 288 -10.29 -38.30 61.89
N ILE A 289 -10.75 -39.26 61.08
CA ILE A 289 -11.27 -40.56 61.55
C ILE A 289 -10.61 -41.65 60.71
N MET A 290 -10.10 -42.69 61.37
CA MET A 290 -9.53 -43.87 60.72
C MET A 290 -10.61 -44.92 60.48
N SER A 291 -10.53 -45.62 59.35
CA SER A 291 -10.77 -47.07 59.34
C SER A 291 -9.72 -47.75 58.46
N LYS A 292 -9.15 -48.83 58.99
CA LYS A 292 -8.40 -49.82 58.21
C LYS A 292 -9.43 -50.75 57.57
N ASN A 293 -9.13 -51.30 56.39
CA ASN A 293 -9.38 -52.71 56.10
C ASN A 293 -8.43 -53.18 54.98
N LYS A 294 -7.93 -54.41 55.10
CA LYS A 294 -6.97 -55.04 54.18
C LYS A 294 -7.69 -55.79 53.05
N ALA A 295 -6.93 -56.13 52.01
CA ALA A 295 -7.19 -57.18 51.01
C ALA A 295 -7.54 -58.54 51.67
N PRO A 296 -8.14 -59.55 50.98
CA PRO A 296 -7.66 -60.17 49.72
C PRO A 296 -8.82 -60.53 48.73
N PRO A 297 -8.65 -61.37 47.69
CA PRO A 297 -7.45 -61.96 47.09
C PRO A 297 -6.99 -61.32 45.77
#